data_AF-A0A838N3G3-F1
#
_entry.id   AF-A0A838N3G3-F1
#
_cell.length_a   1.000
_cell.length_b   1.000
_cell.length_c   1.000
_cell.angle_alpha   90.00
_cell.angle_beta   90.00
_cell.angle_gamma   90.00
#
_symmetry.space_group_name_H-M   'P 1'
#
loop_
_entity.id
_entity.type
_entity.pdbx_description
1 polymer ?
#
loop_
_entity_poly.entity_id
_entity_poly.type
_entity_poly.pdbx_seq_one_letter_code
_entity_poly.pdbx_strand_id
1 'polypeptide(L)'
;MPAGGSAVDNFAAGGVAAPIDGDTGVLGIAVAKNPSRPSMRAHPDSGTPITGQTIPMWSAAKALALRAHAMFPDMPTVGWDVAMTPAGPVLLEANPVWCVELAQMTHGQPLGQTRLPELVLSSLGAKKSNGNSGALLWRRLYFRARWKANRTPIRRAVLMTQQLLWPLTAAVSSVTHASYSGVAARRDGAPVIPMQIIASWCIAIRHRVWPAGYYRYRLHDPKRRPLAREFIDEQEGIELLQLITRSGERWILDDKRRFADACARFGIPHAQAVACFENGVRVDAARDQRLVLPEEDLFIKSASLFSGAGIEQWKWRAAEKRYERDGECLIAEEVIARVIERSRTGHNGNAGRTVLIQIRIRNHERLAGYSPGGAVCTVRIVTARPKGGEPEFISAALRMPSIASDIDNFGAGGLAAPIDADTGVLGAALKLYLERVDVKSHPLSGAAIDGNVIPFWQACRELCVSAHQKFPTVFSVGWDVAVTPEGPLLLEANPIWGIEVTQMAHGKPLGLTRLPKMVRTWVD
;
A
#
# COMPACT_ATOMS: atom_id res chain seq x y z
N MET A 1 5.95 47.15 -3.15
CA MET A 1 5.43 48.49 -3.55
C MET A 1 6.61 49.39 -3.88
N PRO A 2 6.60 50.08 -5.04
CA PRO A 2 7.65 51.05 -5.39
C PRO A 2 7.68 52.20 -4.38
N ALA A 3 8.86 52.73 -4.07
CA ALA A 3 8.99 53.90 -3.19
C ALA A 3 10.19 54.75 -3.62
N GLY A 4 10.22 56.02 -3.25
CA GLY A 4 11.27 56.96 -3.64
C GLY A 4 11.28 57.29 -5.13
N GLY A 5 10.09 57.30 -5.78
CA GLY A 5 9.96 57.60 -7.21
C GLY A 5 10.40 56.48 -8.16
N SER A 6 10.67 55.28 -7.64
CA SER A 6 10.97 54.09 -8.46
C SER A 6 9.75 53.65 -9.28
N ALA A 7 9.98 53.22 -10.52
CA ALA A 7 8.96 52.59 -11.37
C ALA A 7 8.79 51.08 -11.08
N VAL A 8 9.68 50.48 -10.30
CA VAL A 8 9.67 49.05 -9.95
C VAL A 8 9.51 48.86 -8.46
N ASP A 9 8.86 47.76 -8.07
CA ASP A 9 8.48 47.47 -6.68
C ASP A 9 9.49 46.61 -5.91
N ASN A 10 10.71 46.50 -6.44
CA ASN A 10 11.80 45.69 -5.92
C ASN A 10 12.18 46.09 -4.48
N PHE A 11 11.97 45.15 -3.55
CA PHE A 11 12.25 45.32 -2.13
C PHE A 11 13.75 45.54 -1.82
N ALA A 12 14.65 44.91 -2.58
CA ALA A 12 16.09 45.09 -2.41
C ALA A 12 16.57 46.47 -2.87
N ALA A 13 15.85 47.10 -3.80
CA ALA A 13 16.17 48.41 -4.37
C ALA A 13 15.53 49.59 -3.60
N GLY A 14 15.01 49.36 -2.40
CA GLY A 14 14.41 50.41 -1.55
C GLY A 14 12.89 50.50 -1.60
N GLY A 15 12.23 49.56 -2.29
CA GLY A 15 10.78 49.35 -2.20
C GLY A 15 10.32 48.94 -0.81
N VAL A 16 8.99 49.00 -0.60
CA VAL A 16 8.35 48.74 0.70
C VAL A 16 7.34 47.60 0.57
N ALA A 17 7.21 46.80 1.62
CA ALA A 17 6.38 45.60 1.62
C ALA A 17 5.61 45.45 2.93
N ALA A 18 4.38 44.94 2.86
CA ALA A 18 3.54 44.65 4.02
C ALA A 18 3.21 43.15 4.04
N PRO A 19 3.06 42.54 5.23
CA PRO A 19 2.55 41.17 5.32
C PRO A 19 1.08 41.15 4.88
N ILE A 20 0.68 40.03 4.29
CA ILE A 20 -0.69 39.80 3.85
C ILE A 20 -1.26 38.67 4.70
N ASP A 21 -2.42 38.89 5.31
CA ASP A 21 -3.16 37.81 5.96
C ASP A 21 -3.62 36.77 4.91
N GLY A 22 -3.23 35.52 5.11
CA GLY A 22 -3.38 34.47 4.10
C GLY A 22 -4.83 34.10 3.77
N ASP A 23 -5.77 34.38 4.67
CA ASP A 23 -7.18 34.01 4.51
C ASP A 23 -8.03 35.20 4.06
N THR A 24 -7.74 36.38 4.59
CA THR A 24 -8.54 37.59 4.37
C THR A 24 -7.95 38.54 3.32
N GLY A 25 -6.64 38.49 3.06
CA GLY A 25 -5.96 39.41 2.14
C GLY A 25 -5.70 40.80 2.74
N VAL A 26 -5.87 40.95 4.05
CA VAL A 26 -5.65 42.23 4.76
C VAL A 26 -4.16 42.49 4.93
N LEU A 27 -3.74 43.72 4.65
CA LEU A 27 -2.37 44.20 4.77
C LEU A 27 -2.03 44.61 6.20
N GLY A 28 -0.88 44.16 6.70
CA GLY A 28 -0.34 44.59 7.98
C GLY A 28 0.49 45.88 7.90
N ILE A 29 1.42 46.04 8.84
CA ILE A 29 2.32 47.19 8.88
C ILE A 29 3.46 46.97 7.88
N ALA A 30 3.71 47.95 7.01
CA ALA A 30 4.76 47.86 6.00
C ALA A 30 6.14 48.11 6.59
N VAL A 31 7.14 47.49 5.97
CA VAL A 31 8.56 47.62 6.30
C VAL A 31 9.38 47.88 5.03
N ALA A 32 10.58 48.42 5.23
CA ALA A 32 11.60 48.53 4.19
C ALA A 32 12.78 47.62 4.55
N LYS A 33 13.59 47.25 3.54
CA LYS A 33 14.79 46.43 3.79
C LYS A 33 15.85 47.15 4.63
N ASN A 34 15.94 48.48 4.50
CA ASN A 34 16.85 49.30 5.30
C ASN A 34 16.34 49.38 6.75
N PRO A 35 17.06 48.84 7.75
CA PRO A 35 16.62 48.83 9.14
C PRO A 35 16.53 50.21 9.78
N SER A 36 17.17 51.23 9.20
CA SER A 36 17.07 52.62 9.64
C SER A 36 15.75 53.28 9.24
N ARG A 37 14.95 52.67 8.36
CA ARG A 37 13.60 53.16 8.03
C ARG A 37 12.58 52.60 9.03
N PRO A 38 11.74 53.46 9.64
CA PRO A 38 10.69 52.99 10.54
C PRO A 38 9.63 52.18 9.80
N SER A 39 8.90 51.36 10.55
CA SER A 39 7.70 50.70 10.03
C SER A 39 6.63 51.73 9.67
N MET A 40 5.81 51.42 8.66
CA MET A 40 4.93 52.39 8.03
C MET A 40 3.51 51.86 7.94
N ARG A 41 2.54 52.72 8.28
CA ARG A 41 1.11 52.43 8.14
C ARG A 41 0.50 52.95 6.83
N ALA A 42 1.20 53.86 6.17
CA ALA A 42 0.83 54.47 4.89
C ALA A 42 2.03 54.48 3.94
N HIS A 43 1.76 54.60 2.65
CA HIS A 43 2.79 54.66 1.62
C HIS A 43 3.64 55.92 1.77
N PRO A 44 4.99 55.82 1.71
CA PRO A 44 5.88 56.94 2.02
C PRO A 44 5.76 58.08 1.00
N ASP A 45 5.44 57.76 -0.27
CA ASP A 45 5.37 58.76 -1.32
C ASP A 45 3.95 59.35 -1.51
N SER A 46 2.90 58.52 -1.45
CA SER A 46 1.52 58.94 -1.76
C SER A 46 0.66 59.24 -0.52
N GLY A 47 1.11 58.85 0.67
CA GLY A 47 0.32 58.93 1.90
C GLY A 47 -0.87 57.96 1.95
N THR A 48 -1.06 57.10 0.95
CA THR A 48 -2.18 56.14 0.90
C THR A 48 -2.09 55.15 2.06
N PRO A 49 -3.17 54.89 2.83
CA PRO A 49 -3.16 53.89 3.88
C PRO A 49 -2.76 52.50 3.34
N ILE A 50 -1.87 51.79 4.05
CA ILE A 50 -1.49 50.41 3.76
C ILE A 50 -2.15 49.48 4.78
N THR A 51 -1.90 49.72 6.06
CA THR A 51 -2.36 48.82 7.13
C THR A 51 -3.88 48.80 7.22
N GLY A 52 -4.45 47.60 7.26
CA GLY A 52 -5.90 47.37 7.31
C GLY A 52 -6.59 47.41 5.94
N GLN A 53 -5.88 47.75 4.85
CA GLN A 53 -6.43 47.64 3.50
C GLN A 53 -6.49 46.18 3.08
N THR A 54 -7.50 45.82 2.28
CA THR A 54 -7.66 44.47 1.74
C THR A 54 -7.26 44.45 0.28
N ILE A 55 -6.47 43.46 -0.14
CA ILE A 55 -6.13 43.28 -1.55
C ILE A 55 -7.40 42.87 -2.32
N PRO A 56 -7.79 43.60 -3.37
CA PRO A 56 -8.96 43.25 -4.17
C PRO A 56 -8.77 41.87 -4.81
N MET A 57 -9.85 41.07 -4.87
CA MET A 57 -9.85 39.75 -5.51
C MET A 57 -8.82 38.77 -4.93
N TRP A 58 -8.44 38.91 -3.65
CA TRP A 58 -7.43 38.07 -2.99
C TRP A 58 -7.65 36.56 -3.19
N SER A 59 -8.87 36.07 -2.99
CA SER A 59 -9.19 34.65 -3.18
C SER A 59 -8.94 34.17 -4.61
N ALA A 60 -9.22 35.01 -5.61
CA ALA A 60 -8.95 34.70 -7.02
C ALA A 60 -7.44 34.72 -7.32
N ALA A 61 -6.69 35.65 -6.73
CA ALA A 61 -5.23 35.73 -6.84
C ALA A 61 -4.54 34.49 -6.24
N LYS A 62 -4.95 34.10 -5.02
CA LYS A 62 -4.49 32.88 -4.34
C LYS A 62 -4.79 31.64 -5.18
N ALA A 63 -6.00 31.52 -5.71
CA ALA A 63 -6.38 30.39 -6.58
C ALA A 63 -5.56 30.36 -7.88
N LEU A 64 -5.27 31.52 -8.48
CA LEU A 64 -4.43 31.62 -9.68
C LEU A 64 -3.00 31.13 -9.39
N ALA A 65 -2.37 31.60 -8.32
CA ALA A 65 -1.02 31.19 -7.93
C ALA A 65 -0.94 29.68 -7.62
N LEU A 66 -1.94 29.12 -6.93
CA LEU A 66 -2.00 27.67 -6.65
C LEU A 66 -2.15 26.83 -7.93
N ARG A 67 -3.02 27.25 -8.86
CA ARG A 67 -3.16 26.57 -10.16
C ARG A 67 -1.87 26.62 -10.98
N ALA A 68 -1.19 27.76 -10.99
CA ALA A 68 0.09 27.91 -11.67
C ALA A 68 1.18 27.03 -11.05
N HIS A 69 1.25 26.98 -9.72
CA HIS A 69 2.21 26.14 -9.01
C HIS A 69 1.97 24.64 -9.23
N ALA A 70 0.72 24.21 -9.38
CA ALA A 70 0.38 22.82 -9.69
C ALA A 70 0.98 22.31 -11.01
N MET A 71 1.37 23.21 -11.93
CA MET A 71 2.06 22.86 -13.17
C MET A 71 3.55 22.49 -12.96
N PHE A 72 4.11 22.74 -11.78
CA PHE A 72 5.52 22.54 -11.45
C PHE A 72 5.70 21.65 -10.21
N PRO A 73 5.26 20.37 -10.25
CA PRO A 73 5.26 19.47 -9.09
C PRO A 73 6.66 19.20 -8.50
N ASP A 74 7.73 19.43 -9.28
CA ASP A 74 9.13 19.23 -8.84
C ASP A 74 9.73 20.45 -8.11
N MET A 75 9.02 21.58 -8.06
CA MET A 75 9.43 22.78 -7.35
C MET A 75 8.65 22.90 -6.03
N PRO A 76 9.26 22.62 -4.86
CA PRO A 76 8.54 22.69 -3.58
C PRO A 76 8.03 24.08 -3.22
N THR A 77 8.66 25.11 -3.78
CA THR A 77 8.35 26.51 -3.47
C THR A 77 8.64 27.34 -4.70
N VAL A 78 7.74 28.27 -5.01
CA VAL A 78 7.94 29.32 -6.01
C VAL A 78 7.31 30.58 -5.44
N GLY A 79 8.02 31.71 -5.51
CA GLY A 79 7.42 33.02 -5.29
C GLY A 79 6.65 33.44 -6.54
N TRP A 80 5.39 33.82 -6.39
CA TRP A 80 4.56 34.25 -7.51
C TRP A 80 4.27 35.73 -7.40
N ASP A 81 4.62 36.46 -8.44
CA ASP A 81 4.35 37.88 -8.54
C ASP A 81 3.03 38.05 -9.29
N VAL A 82 2.04 38.64 -8.62
CA VAL A 82 0.67 38.72 -9.12
C VAL A 82 0.22 40.17 -9.16
N ALA A 83 -0.08 40.67 -10.36
CA ALA A 83 -0.66 42.00 -10.57
C ALA A 83 -2.18 41.96 -10.42
N MET A 84 -2.73 42.87 -9.63
CA MET A 84 -4.18 43.10 -9.58
C MET A 84 -4.56 44.11 -10.67
N THR A 85 -5.39 43.70 -11.63
CA THR A 85 -5.89 44.56 -12.71
C THR A 85 -7.42 44.68 -12.64
N PRO A 86 -8.04 45.68 -13.31
CA PRO A 86 -9.50 45.77 -13.40
C PRO A 86 -10.18 44.52 -14.01
N ALA A 87 -9.46 43.76 -14.84
CA ALA A 87 -9.95 42.52 -15.45
C ALA A 87 -9.73 41.28 -14.57
N GLY A 88 -8.95 41.39 -13.49
CA GLY A 88 -8.62 40.31 -12.58
C GLY A 88 -7.13 40.17 -12.26
N PRO A 89 -6.76 39.21 -11.40
CA PRO A 89 -5.37 38.92 -11.08
C PRO A 89 -4.65 38.30 -12.29
N VAL A 90 -3.41 38.73 -12.54
CA VAL A 90 -2.54 38.25 -13.62
C VAL A 90 -1.18 37.86 -13.04
N LEU A 91 -0.62 36.72 -13.47
CA LEU A 91 0.75 36.34 -13.12
C LEU A 91 1.73 37.19 -13.93
N LEU A 92 2.66 37.85 -13.25
CA LEU A 92 3.74 38.61 -13.89
C LEU A 92 4.98 37.75 -14.08
N GLU A 93 5.48 37.15 -13.00
CA GLU A 93 6.67 36.32 -13.01
C GLU A 93 6.62 35.20 -11.97
N ALA A 94 7.38 34.14 -12.25
CA ALA A 94 7.65 33.06 -11.32
C ALA A 94 9.08 33.21 -10.81
N ASN A 95 9.25 33.17 -9.49
CA ASN A 95 10.53 33.32 -8.81
C ASN A 95 10.90 32.01 -8.09
N PRO A 96 11.62 31.07 -8.75
CA PRO A 96 12.08 29.83 -8.11
C PRO A 96 13.06 30.07 -6.96
N VAL A 97 13.80 31.18 -7.03
CA VAL A 97 14.69 31.67 -5.98
C VAL A 97 14.08 32.98 -5.44
N TRP A 98 13.04 32.84 -4.65
CA TRP A 98 12.33 33.98 -4.06
C TRP A 98 13.00 34.48 -2.79
N CYS A 99 12.76 35.75 -2.44
CA CYS A 99 13.42 36.42 -1.33
C CYS A 99 12.88 35.93 0.02
N VAL A 100 13.61 35.02 0.67
CA VAL A 100 13.28 34.53 2.03
C VAL A 100 13.33 35.61 3.11
N GLU A 101 14.15 36.64 2.90
CA GLU A 101 14.22 37.79 3.81
C GLU A 101 12.93 38.60 3.78
N LEU A 102 12.38 38.87 2.58
CA LEU A 102 11.13 39.60 2.42
C LEU A 102 9.99 38.97 3.24
N ALA A 103 9.80 37.66 3.11
CA ALA A 103 8.75 36.95 3.85
C ALA A 103 8.94 36.97 5.37
N GLN A 104 10.18 36.88 5.85
CA GLN A 104 10.47 36.91 7.29
C GLN A 104 10.34 38.31 7.89
N MET A 105 10.80 39.34 7.17
CA MET A 105 10.77 40.72 7.61
C MET A 105 9.34 41.26 7.69
N THR A 106 8.49 40.93 6.71
CA THR A 106 7.11 41.44 6.69
C THR A 106 6.25 40.75 7.75
N HIS A 107 6.38 39.44 7.93
CA HIS A 107 5.55 38.67 8.86
C HIS A 107 6.09 38.64 10.30
N GLY A 108 7.34 39.06 10.53
CA GLY A 108 7.98 39.01 11.86
C GLY A 108 8.11 37.59 12.42
N GLN A 109 7.97 36.57 11.57
CA GLN A 109 8.01 35.16 11.93
C GLN A 109 9.17 34.48 11.20
N PRO A 110 10.02 33.72 11.91
CA PRO A 110 11.04 32.89 11.25
C PRO A 110 10.38 31.85 10.34
N LEU A 111 10.88 31.67 9.12
CA LEU A 111 10.33 30.67 8.20
C LEU A 111 10.38 29.25 8.77
N GLY A 112 11.32 28.97 9.67
CA GLY A 112 11.44 27.71 10.41
C GLY A 112 10.24 27.34 11.27
N GLN A 113 9.35 28.29 11.58
CA GLN A 113 8.12 28.07 12.35
C GLN A 113 6.86 28.05 11.46
N THR A 114 7.03 28.11 10.14
CA THR A 114 5.95 28.00 9.17
C THR A 114 5.88 26.57 8.62
N ARG A 115 5.01 26.32 7.63
CA ARG A 115 4.97 25.04 6.90
C ARG A 115 6.10 24.87 5.89
N LEU A 116 6.92 25.90 5.64
CA LEU A 116 8.00 25.87 4.67
C LEU A 116 8.99 24.71 4.91
N PRO A 117 9.49 24.44 6.14
CA PRO A 117 10.39 23.34 6.39
C PRO A 117 9.76 21.98 6.07
N GLU A 118 8.48 21.78 6.37
CA GLU A 118 7.76 20.53 6.05
C GLU A 118 7.68 20.29 4.53
N LEU A 119 7.36 21.34 3.76
CA LEU A 119 7.24 21.29 2.30
C LEU A 119 8.59 21.09 1.61
N VAL A 120 9.64 21.74 2.11
CA VAL A 120 11.00 21.56 1.60
C VAL A 120 11.53 20.18 1.99
N LEU A 121 11.30 19.71 3.21
CA LEU A 121 11.71 18.38 3.66
C LEU A 121 10.97 17.25 2.93
N SER A 122 9.69 17.43 2.60
CA SER A 122 8.93 16.44 1.82
C SER A 122 9.48 16.31 0.39
N SER A 123 9.78 17.45 -0.27
CA SER A 123 10.41 17.47 -1.60
C SER A 123 11.87 17.01 -1.59
N LEU A 124 12.65 17.37 -0.56
CA LEU A 124 14.00 16.81 -0.37
C LEU A 124 13.95 15.32 -0.02
N GLY A 125 12.91 14.84 0.66
CA GLY A 125 12.65 13.43 0.87
C GLY A 125 12.40 12.68 -0.44
N ALA A 126 11.69 13.32 -1.38
CA ALA A 126 11.50 12.81 -2.74
C ALA A 126 12.79 12.85 -3.57
N LYS A 127 13.61 13.91 -3.47
CA LYS A 127 14.89 14.08 -4.20
C LYS A 127 16.08 13.29 -3.59
N LYS A 128 16.12 13.04 -2.27
CA LYS A 128 17.15 12.21 -1.59
C LYS A 128 17.06 10.71 -1.91
N SER A 129 16.03 10.27 -2.63
CA SER A 129 15.94 8.93 -3.20
C SER A 129 17.09 8.61 -4.18
N ASN A 130 17.84 9.61 -4.64
CA ASN A 130 19.06 9.38 -5.43
C ASN A 130 20.31 9.03 -4.60
N GLY A 131 20.30 9.16 -3.27
CA GLY A 131 21.45 8.83 -2.40
C GLY A 131 21.22 7.73 -1.36
N ASN A 132 19.98 7.47 -0.91
CA ASN A 132 19.68 6.40 0.04
C ASN A 132 18.46 5.60 -0.42
N SER A 133 18.71 4.55 -1.20
CA SER A 133 17.68 3.58 -1.60
C SER A 133 16.99 2.99 -0.36
N GLY A 134 15.65 2.98 -0.35
CA GLY A 134 14.89 2.39 0.75
C GLY A 134 15.06 0.87 0.79
N ALA A 135 15.19 0.20 -0.36
CA ALA A 135 15.50 -1.22 -0.36
C ALA A 135 16.95 -1.51 0.08
N LEU A 136 17.91 -0.61 -0.14
CA LEU A 136 19.23 -0.74 0.47
C LEU A 136 19.18 -0.61 1.99
N LEU A 137 18.36 0.30 2.53
CA LEU A 137 18.10 0.39 3.97
C LEU A 137 17.48 -0.91 4.48
N TRP A 138 16.45 -1.43 3.82
CA TRP A 138 15.82 -2.71 4.14
C TRP A 138 16.87 -3.83 4.20
N ARG A 139 17.72 -3.97 3.18
CA ARG A 139 18.82 -4.96 3.12
C ARG A 139 19.77 -4.90 4.30
N ARG A 140 20.22 -3.69 4.65
CA ARG A 140 21.11 -3.50 5.81
C ARG A 140 20.44 -3.96 7.10
N LEU A 141 19.15 -3.64 7.26
CA LEU A 141 18.37 -4.03 8.43
C LEU A 141 18.10 -5.55 8.46
N TYR A 142 17.80 -6.15 7.31
CA TYR A 142 17.70 -7.61 7.15
C TYR A 142 18.97 -8.32 7.60
N PHE A 143 20.14 -7.95 7.07
CA PHE A 143 21.40 -8.56 7.47
C PHE A 143 21.70 -8.35 8.95
N ARG A 144 21.42 -7.15 9.49
CA ARG A 144 21.60 -6.86 10.92
C ARG A 144 20.70 -7.73 11.79
N ALA A 145 19.42 -7.84 11.45
CA ALA A 145 18.45 -8.66 12.19
C ALA A 145 18.85 -10.15 12.13
N ARG A 146 19.23 -10.65 10.94
CA ARG A 146 19.68 -12.03 10.73
C ARG A 146 20.96 -12.34 11.50
N TRP A 147 21.91 -11.41 11.55
CA TRP A 147 23.13 -11.52 12.35
C TRP A 147 22.85 -11.51 13.86
N LYS A 148 21.97 -10.61 14.35
CA LYS A 148 21.53 -10.57 15.76
C LYS A 148 20.84 -11.89 16.16
N ALA A 149 20.03 -12.47 15.28
CA ALA A 149 19.32 -13.73 15.52
C ALA A 149 20.24 -14.96 15.55
N ASN A 150 21.40 -14.91 14.90
CA ASN A 150 22.37 -16.00 14.82
C ASN A 150 23.60 -15.72 15.69
N ARG A 151 23.55 -16.17 16.95
CA ARG A 151 24.57 -15.85 17.97
C ARG A 151 25.81 -16.74 17.95
N THR A 152 25.72 -17.96 17.42
CA THR A 152 26.85 -18.91 17.44
C THR A 152 27.82 -18.67 16.28
N PRO A 153 29.14 -18.90 16.48
CA PRO A 153 30.14 -18.77 15.41
C PRO A 153 29.81 -19.61 14.18
N ILE A 154 29.35 -20.85 14.38
CA ILE A 154 28.96 -21.77 13.29
C ILE A 154 27.82 -21.17 12.45
N ARG A 155 26.75 -20.67 13.08
CA ARG A 155 25.63 -20.08 12.34
C ARG A 155 26.06 -18.81 11.59
N ARG A 156 26.94 -18.00 12.16
CA ARG A 156 27.50 -16.82 11.49
C ARG A 156 28.39 -17.19 10.30
N ALA A 157 29.21 -18.23 10.44
CA ALA A 157 30.00 -18.78 9.34
C ALA A 157 29.09 -19.25 8.19
N VAL A 158 28.01 -19.98 8.49
CA VAL A 158 27.01 -20.38 7.48
C VAL A 158 26.41 -19.17 6.75
N LEU A 159 26.05 -18.10 7.48
CA LEU A 159 25.54 -16.87 6.87
C LEU A 159 26.58 -16.23 5.92
N MET A 160 27.84 -16.15 6.33
CA MET A 160 28.93 -15.61 5.50
C MET A 160 29.18 -16.48 4.26
N THR A 161 29.20 -17.80 4.41
CA THR A 161 29.33 -18.74 3.29
C THR A 161 28.20 -18.57 2.28
N GLN A 162 26.96 -18.39 2.73
CA GLN A 162 25.83 -18.09 1.84
C GLN A 162 26.03 -16.76 1.08
N GLN A 163 26.66 -15.74 1.69
CA GLN A 163 26.99 -14.50 0.99
C GLN A 163 28.09 -14.70 -0.05
N LEU A 164 29.09 -15.53 0.24
CA LEU A 164 30.18 -15.84 -0.68
C LEU A 164 29.67 -16.68 -1.88
N LEU A 165 28.73 -17.59 -1.66
CA LEU A 165 28.14 -18.43 -2.70
C LEU A 165 27.03 -17.72 -3.49
N TRP A 166 26.60 -16.51 -3.09
CA TRP A 166 25.54 -15.76 -3.77
C TRP A 166 25.79 -15.60 -5.28
N PRO A 167 26.98 -15.19 -5.78
CA PRO A 167 27.16 -14.98 -7.21
C PRO A 167 27.01 -16.26 -8.04
N LEU A 168 27.44 -17.40 -7.50
CA LEU A 168 27.35 -18.71 -8.15
C LEU A 168 25.90 -19.21 -8.17
N THR A 169 25.21 -19.14 -7.03
CA THR A 169 23.79 -19.53 -6.93
C THR A 169 22.90 -18.65 -7.80
N ALA A 170 23.17 -17.35 -7.87
CA ALA A 170 22.50 -16.43 -8.78
C ALA A 170 22.78 -16.76 -10.26
N ALA A 171 23.99 -17.18 -10.63
CA ALA A 171 24.31 -17.55 -12.00
C ALA A 171 23.50 -18.79 -12.45
N VAL A 172 23.48 -19.84 -11.61
CA VAL A 172 22.67 -21.05 -11.87
C VAL A 172 21.19 -20.68 -11.99
N SER A 173 20.66 -19.92 -11.04
CA SER A 173 19.26 -19.49 -11.05
C SER A 173 18.90 -18.61 -12.25
N SER A 174 19.85 -17.81 -12.76
CA SER A 174 19.65 -17.00 -13.97
C SER A 174 19.42 -17.87 -15.21
N VAL A 175 20.17 -18.97 -15.35
CA VAL A 175 19.96 -19.97 -16.42
C VAL A 175 18.59 -20.65 -16.24
N THR A 176 18.27 -21.09 -15.03
CA THR A 176 17.01 -21.76 -14.71
C THR A 176 15.79 -20.88 -15.02
N HIS A 177 15.77 -19.62 -14.59
CA HIS A 177 14.61 -18.76 -14.87
C HIS A 177 14.55 -18.31 -16.33
N ALA A 178 15.70 -18.20 -17.01
CA ALA A 178 15.73 -17.93 -18.44
C ALA A 178 15.10 -19.07 -19.27
N SER A 179 15.28 -20.34 -18.87
CA SER A 179 14.67 -21.47 -19.59
C SER A 179 13.14 -21.50 -19.45
N TYR A 180 12.60 -21.11 -18.30
CA TYR A 180 11.15 -21.09 -18.06
C TYR A 180 10.45 -19.82 -18.57
N SER A 181 11.07 -18.64 -18.36
CA SER A 181 10.40 -17.34 -18.58
C SER A 181 10.96 -16.55 -19.76
N GLY A 182 12.09 -16.96 -20.34
CA GLY A 182 12.80 -16.14 -21.32
C GLY A 182 12.08 -15.99 -22.65
N VAL A 183 11.38 -17.04 -23.11
CA VAL A 183 10.57 -17.01 -24.34
C VAL A 183 9.38 -16.06 -24.19
N ALA A 184 8.68 -16.13 -23.06
CA ALA A 184 7.59 -15.22 -22.76
C ALA A 184 8.07 -13.77 -22.65
N ALA A 185 9.19 -13.53 -21.97
CA ALA A 185 9.77 -12.19 -21.86
C ALA A 185 10.17 -11.63 -23.24
N ARG A 186 10.59 -12.47 -24.19
CA ARG A 186 10.87 -12.04 -25.56
C ARG A 186 9.64 -11.52 -26.31
N ARG A 187 8.45 -12.09 -26.03
CA ARG A 187 7.18 -11.57 -26.57
C ARG A 187 6.87 -10.17 -26.04
N ASP A 188 7.42 -9.84 -24.87
CA ASP A 188 7.31 -8.54 -24.19
C ASP A 188 8.52 -7.61 -24.45
N GLY A 189 9.31 -7.87 -25.50
CA GLY A 189 10.43 -7.00 -25.90
C GLY A 189 11.74 -7.23 -25.14
N ALA A 190 11.88 -8.29 -24.35
CA ALA A 190 13.16 -8.66 -23.75
C ALA A 190 14.19 -9.09 -24.83
N PRO A 191 15.51 -8.93 -24.57
CA PRO A 191 16.56 -9.33 -25.51
C PRO A 191 16.65 -10.85 -25.67
N VAL A 192 17.58 -11.34 -26.49
CA VAL A 192 17.84 -12.79 -26.63
C VAL A 192 18.21 -13.44 -25.29
N ILE A 193 17.86 -14.72 -25.13
CA ILE A 193 17.98 -15.47 -23.86
C ILE A 193 19.39 -15.35 -23.22
N PRO A 194 20.52 -15.47 -23.95
CA PRO A 194 21.85 -15.30 -23.35
C PRO A 194 22.04 -13.92 -22.69
N MET A 195 21.52 -12.86 -23.31
CA MET A 195 21.56 -11.51 -22.73
C MET A 195 20.64 -11.37 -21.52
N GLN A 196 19.52 -12.10 -21.48
CA GLN A 196 18.66 -12.15 -20.30
C GLN A 196 19.36 -12.81 -19.11
N ILE A 197 20.10 -13.92 -19.34
CA ILE A 197 20.90 -14.60 -18.31
C ILE A 197 21.94 -13.63 -17.73
N ILE A 198 22.71 -12.95 -18.60
CA ILE A 198 23.71 -11.96 -18.17
C ILE A 198 23.04 -10.80 -17.41
N ALA A 199 21.95 -10.24 -17.95
CA ALA A 199 21.28 -9.09 -17.33
C ALA A 199 20.67 -9.42 -15.96
N SER A 200 19.98 -10.55 -15.84
CA SER A 200 19.39 -11.02 -14.58
C SER A 200 20.45 -11.32 -13.54
N TRP A 201 21.58 -11.93 -13.93
CA TRP A 201 22.72 -12.14 -13.05
C TRP A 201 23.33 -10.81 -12.58
N CYS A 202 23.60 -9.87 -13.51
CA CYS A 202 24.12 -8.54 -13.16
C CYS A 202 23.22 -7.78 -12.19
N ILE A 203 21.89 -7.86 -12.37
CA ILE A 203 20.90 -7.28 -11.45
C ILE A 203 20.95 -7.96 -10.09
N ALA A 204 21.08 -9.30 -10.03
CA ALA A 204 21.20 -10.03 -8.78
C ALA A 204 22.46 -9.65 -7.99
N ILE A 205 23.60 -9.44 -8.66
CA ILE A 205 24.84 -9.00 -8.01
C ILE A 205 24.73 -7.55 -7.53
N ARG A 206 24.30 -6.65 -8.42
CA ARG A 206 24.34 -5.19 -8.17
C ARG A 206 23.24 -4.74 -7.22
N HIS A 207 22.07 -5.37 -7.28
CA HIS A 207 20.87 -4.93 -6.60
C HIS A 207 20.28 -5.95 -5.65
N ARG A 208 20.83 -7.17 -5.53
CA ARG A 208 20.30 -8.22 -4.64
C ARG A 208 18.81 -8.49 -4.89
N VAL A 209 18.42 -8.50 -6.16
CA VAL A 209 17.09 -8.97 -6.61
C VAL A 209 17.32 -10.36 -7.19
N TRP A 210 16.63 -11.39 -6.68
CA TRP A 210 16.81 -12.75 -7.19
C TRP A 210 16.52 -12.83 -8.70
N PRO A 211 17.17 -13.71 -9.49
CA PRO A 211 17.00 -13.74 -10.94
C PRO A 211 15.55 -13.91 -11.42
N ALA A 212 14.67 -14.55 -10.63
CA ALA A 212 13.23 -14.56 -10.91
C ALA A 212 12.63 -13.14 -10.98
N GLY A 213 13.10 -12.23 -10.12
CA GLY A 213 12.70 -10.83 -10.05
C GLY A 213 12.96 -10.04 -11.32
N TYR A 214 13.98 -10.42 -12.12
CA TYR A 214 14.22 -9.82 -13.44
C TYR A 214 12.98 -9.92 -14.35
N TYR A 215 12.37 -11.11 -14.37
CA TYR A 215 11.17 -11.40 -15.14
C TYR A 215 9.93 -10.82 -14.46
N ARG A 216 9.76 -11.09 -13.16
CA ARG A 216 8.59 -10.67 -12.37
C ARG A 216 8.40 -9.16 -12.33
N TYR A 217 9.49 -8.37 -12.29
CA TYR A 217 9.43 -6.92 -12.26
C TYR A 217 9.64 -6.25 -13.63
N ARG A 218 9.73 -7.03 -14.72
CA ARG A 218 10.01 -6.55 -16.10
C ARG A 218 11.27 -5.68 -16.19
N LEU A 219 12.36 -6.09 -15.54
CA LEU A 219 13.62 -5.32 -15.52
C LEU A 219 14.42 -5.43 -16.84
N HIS A 220 13.87 -6.14 -17.83
CA HIS A 220 14.31 -6.06 -19.22
C HIS A 220 13.91 -4.74 -19.88
N ASP A 221 12.80 -4.11 -19.43
CA ASP A 221 12.36 -2.79 -19.88
C ASP A 221 13.34 -1.70 -19.39
N PRO A 222 13.98 -0.93 -20.30
CA PRO A 222 14.89 0.15 -19.94
C PRO A 222 14.28 1.20 -19.00
N LYS A 223 12.95 1.43 -19.05
CA LYS A 223 12.27 2.39 -18.17
C LYS A 223 12.16 1.87 -16.73
N ARG A 224 12.09 0.54 -16.55
CA ARG A 224 11.96 -0.11 -15.23
C ARG A 224 13.30 -0.49 -14.64
N ARG A 225 14.32 -0.78 -15.47
CA ARG A 225 15.64 -1.22 -15.01
C ARG A 225 16.28 -0.31 -13.93
N PRO A 226 16.19 1.04 -13.99
CA PRO A 226 16.70 1.89 -12.92
C PRO A 226 16.04 1.66 -11.54
N LEU A 227 14.81 1.15 -11.52
CA LEU A 227 14.06 0.84 -10.30
C LEU A 227 14.52 -0.47 -9.64
N ALA A 228 15.36 -1.29 -10.31
CA ALA A 228 15.88 -2.55 -9.77
C ALA A 228 16.47 -2.40 -8.36
N ARG A 229 17.15 -1.28 -8.10
CA ARG A 229 17.75 -0.98 -6.79
C ARG A 229 16.73 -0.85 -5.66
N GLU A 230 15.49 -0.51 -5.97
CA GLU A 230 14.42 -0.24 -4.99
C GLU A 230 13.47 -1.43 -4.77
N PHE A 231 13.49 -2.46 -5.61
CA PHE A 231 12.69 -3.65 -5.35
C PHE A 231 13.25 -4.37 -4.12
N ILE A 232 12.37 -4.84 -3.24
CA ILE A 232 12.73 -5.73 -2.14
C ILE A 232 12.54 -7.17 -2.63
N ASP A 233 13.51 -8.03 -2.38
CA ASP A 233 13.42 -9.44 -2.74
C ASP A 233 12.39 -10.16 -1.85
N GLU A 234 11.64 -11.10 -2.40
CA GLU A 234 10.55 -11.78 -1.69
C GLU A 234 11.06 -12.53 -0.45
N GLN A 235 12.15 -13.28 -0.60
CA GLN A 235 12.67 -14.09 0.49
C GLN A 235 13.27 -13.21 1.58
N GLU A 236 14.00 -12.17 1.18
CA GLU A 236 14.50 -11.14 2.10
C GLU A 236 13.36 -10.46 2.87
N GLY A 237 12.28 -10.14 2.16
CA GLY A 237 11.06 -9.56 2.70
C GLY A 237 10.45 -10.42 3.80
N ILE A 238 10.09 -11.66 3.44
CA ILE A 238 9.47 -12.64 4.33
C ILE A 238 10.35 -12.90 5.56
N GLU A 239 11.64 -13.16 5.36
CA GLU A 239 12.54 -13.48 6.46
C GLU A 239 12.67 -12.29 7.43
N LEU A 240 12.78 -11.05 6.93
CA LEU A 240 12.84 -9.90 7.82
C LEU A 240 11.55 -9.74 8.63
N LEU A 241 10.39 -9.85 7.99
CA LEU A 241 9.08 -9.81 8.68
C LEU A 241 9.00 -10.87 9.78
N GLN A 242 9.48 -12.10 9.52
CA GLN A 242 9.53 -13.18 10.51
C GLN A 242 10.47 -12.90 11.68
N LEU A 243 11.58 -12.21 11.43
CA LEU A 243 12.57 -11.85 12.45
C LEU A 243 12.05 -10.77 13.40
N ILE A 244 11.33 -9.77 12.89
CA ILE A 244 10.88 -8.61 13.69
C ILE A 244 9.48 -8.80 14.29
N THR A 245 8.64 -9.62 13.66
CA THR A 245 7.27 -9.88 14.12
C THR A 245 7.27 -11.16 14.96
N ARG A 246 7.68 -11.06 16.24
CA ARG A 246 7.81 -12.22 17.16
C ARG A 246 6.89 -12.15 18.39
N SER A 247 5.88 -11.30 18.35
CA SER A 247 4.96 -11.10 19.46
C SER A 247 3.89 -12.20 19.56
N GLY A 248 3.24 -12.30 20.73
CA GLY A 248 2.06 -13.15 20.90
C GLY A 248 0.91 -12.77 19.94
N GLU A 249 0.76 -11.47 19.66
CA GLU A 249 -0.28 -10.94 18.76
C GLU A 249 -0.14 -11.44 17.33
N ARG A 250 1.09 -11.70 16.87
CA ARG A 250 1.30 -12.35 15.56
C ARG A 250 0.53 -13.66 15.45
N TRP A 251 0.62 -14.52 16.47
CA TRP A 251 -0.02 -15.83 16.46
C TRP A 251 -1.54 -15.74 16.62
N ILE A 252 -2.06 -14.61 17.11
CA ILE A 252 -3.50 -14.34 17.07
C ILE A 252 -3.94 -14.05 15.63
N LEU A 253 -3.15 -13.26 14.89
CA LEU A 253 -3.47 -12.89 13.51
C LEU A 253 -3.25 -14.05 12.50
N ASP A 254 -2.19 -14.85 12.67
CA ASP A 254 -1.88 -15.99 11.79
C ASP A 254 -2.91 -17.15 11.92
N ASP A 255 -3.61 -17.27 13.06
CA ASP A 255 -4.61 -18.30 13.31
C ASP A 255 -6.02 -17.78 13.04
N LYS A 256 -6.70 -18.38 12.05
CA LYS A 256 -8.01 -17.91 11.57
C LYS A 256 -9.10 -17.89 12.65
N ARG A 257 -9.07 -18.81 13.63
CA ARG A 257 -10.02 -18.83 14.74
C ARG A 257 -9.71 -17.70 15.72
N ARG A 258 -8.46 -17.61 16.19
CA ARG A 258 -8.04 -16.58 17.14
C ARG A 258 -8.21 -15.18 16.57
N PHE A 259 -8.00 -15.02 15.26
CA PHE A 259 -8.24 -13.78 14.55
C PHE A 259 -9.73 -13.38 14.58
N ALA A 260 -10.64 -14.32 14.27
CA ALA A 260 -12.07 -14.07 14.33
C ALA A 260 -12.53 -13.73 15.76
N ASP A 261 -12.08 -14.48 16.76
CA ASP A 261 -12.38 -14.22 18.18
C ASP A 261 -11.91 -12.81 18.60
N ALA A 262 -10.70 -12.42 18.18
CA ALA A 262 -10.17 -11.09 18.46
C ALA A 262 -10.99 -9.99 17.77
N CYS A 263 -11.39 -10.19 16.52
CA CYS A 263 -12.24 -9.26 15.80
C CYS A 263 -13.60 -9.09 16.48
N ALA A 264 -14.25 -10.19 16.88
CA ALA A 264 -15.51 -10.17 17.62
C ALA A 264 -15.39 -9.37 18.92
N ARG A 265 -14.33 -9.62 19.71
CA ARG A 265 -14.07 -8.90 20.97
C ARG A 265 -13.88 -7.39 20.77
N PHE A 266 -13.26 -6.99 19.65
CA PHE A 266 -13.00 -5.58 19.34
C PHE A 266 -14.10 -4.92 18.51
N GLY A 267 -15.18 -5.63 18.17
CA GLY A 267 -16.24 -5.10 17.31
C GLY A 267 -15.79 -4.81 15.87
N ILE A 268 -14.78 -5.52 15.37
CA ILE A 268 -14.26 -5.34 14.01
C ILE A 268 -15.11 -6.16 13.03
N PRO A 269 -15.65 -5.58 11.94
CA PRO A 269 -16.32 -6.32 10.87
C PRO A 269 -15.41 -7.41 10.28
N HIS A 270 -15.84 -8.67 10.37
CA HIS A 270 -15.05 -9.83 9.96
C HIS A 270 -15.94 -11.00 9.52
N ALA A 271 -15.34 -11.99 8.85
CA ALA A 271 -15.99 -13.24 8.49
C ALA A 271 -16.29 -14.08 9.74
N GLN A 272 -17.52 -14.02 10.24
CA GLN A 272 -17.93 -14.73 11.46
C GLN A 272 -18.03 -16.24 11.22
N ALA A 273 -17.61 -17.01 12.21
CA ALA A 273 -17.81 -18.45 12.23
C ALA A 273 -19.15 -18.79 12.89
N VAL A 274 -19.96 -19.59 12.20
CA VAL A 274 -21.19 -20.20 12.75
C VAL A 274 -20.82 -21.24 13.81
N ALA A 275 -19.79 -22.05 13.52
CA ALA A 275 -19.26 -23.04 14.44
C ALA A 275 -17.78 -23.33 14.16
N CYS A 276 -17.07 -23.79 15.19
CA CYS A 276 -15.69 -24.27 15.06
C CYS A 276 -15.55 -25.63 15.72
N PHE A 277 -14.93 -26.58 15.01
CA PHE A 277 -14.65 -27.92 15.48
C PHE A 277 -13.14 -28.19 15.48
N GLU A 278 -12.64 -28.85 16.51
CA GLU A 278 -11.25 -29.25 16.66
C GLU A 278 -11.21 -30.66 17.24
N ASN A 279 -10.55 -31.59 16.55
CA ASN A 279 -10.41 -32.99 16.97
C ASN A 279 -11.76 -33.67 17.31
N GLY A 280 -12.83 -33.35 16.58
CA GLY A 280 -14.16 -33.90 16.77
C GLY A 280 -15.01 -33.22 17.85
N VAL A 281 -14.52 -32.13 18.45
CA VAL A 281 -15.20 -31.40 19.53
C VAL A 281 -15.48 -29.97 19.08
N ARG A 282 -16.63 -29.43 19.47
CA ARG A 282 -16.99 -28.02 19.23
C ARG A 282 -16.24 -27.10 20.20
N VAL A 283 -15.54 -26.10 19.67
CA VAL A 283 -14.60 -25.25 20.44
C VAL A 283 -14.88 -23.75 20.34
N ASP A 284 -15.94 -23.34 19.64
CA ASP A 284 -16.37 -21.93 19.63
C ASP A 284 -17.01 -21.47 20.94
N ALA A 285 -17.21 -20.15 21.09
CA ALA A 285 -17.76 -19.53 22.29
C ALA A 285 -19.20 -19.99 22.62
N ALA A 286 -19.97 -20.43 21.62
CA ALA A 286 -21.34 -20.92 21.79
C ALA A 286 -21.44 -22.45 21.88
N ARG A 287 -20.33 -23.14 22.21
CA ARG A 287 -20.25 -24.61 22.25
C ARG A 287 -21.30 -25.29 23.14
N ASP A 288 -21.74 -24.64 24.21
CA ASP A 288 -22.71 -25.18 25.18
C ASP A 288 -24.17 -24.98 24.70
N GLN A 289 -24.38 -24.21 23.63
CA GLN A 289 -25.68 -24.01 23.01
C GLN A 289 -25.90 -25.03 21.88
N ARG A 290 -27.15 -25.39 21.61
CA ARG A 290 -27.49 -26.22 20.45
C ARG A 290 -27.04 -25.53 19.16
N LEU A 291 -26.26 -26.23 18.34
CA LEU A 291 -25.87 -25.74 17.02
C LEU A 291 -27.08 -25.82 16.07
N VAL A 292 -27.41 -24.70 15.45
CA VAL A 292 -28.37 -24.61 14.35
C VAL A 292 -27.64 -23.96 13.18
N LEU A 293 -27.57 -24.65 12.05
CA LEU A 293 -26.98 -24.07 10.84
C LEU A 293 -27.97 -23.07 10.22
N PRO A 294 -27.49 -21.92 9.70
CA PRO A 294 -28.34 -20.96 9.04
C PRO A 294 -28.87 -21.51 7.71
N GLU A 295 -30.08 -21.11 7.32
CA GLU A 295 -30.72 -21.44 6.05
C GLU A 295 -30.11 -20.62 4.88
N GLU A 296 -28.79 -20.64 4.77
CA GLU A 296 -27.97 -19.87 3.85
C GLU A 296 -26.83 -20.71 3.29
N ASP A 297 -26.21 -20.25 2.19
CA ASP A 297 -25.02 -20.89 1.63
C ASP A 297 -23.89 -20.94 2.68
N LEU A 298 -23.22 -22.08 2.81
CA LEU A 298 -22.13 -22.27 3.76
C LEU A 298 -20.78 -22.34 3.07
N PHE A 299 -19.76 -21.87 3.79
CA PHE A 299 -18.35 -21.95 3.44
C PHE A 299 -17.60 -22.65 4.57
N ILE A 300 -17.03 -23.81 4.28
CA ILE A 300 -16.33 -24.63 5.27
C ILE A 300 -14.84 -24.65 4.93
N LYS A 301 -14.02 -24.24 5.90
CA LYS A 301 -12.56 -24.17 5.72
C LYS A 301 -11.80 -24.68 6.93
N SER A 302 -10.59 -25.15 6.71
CA SER A 302 -9.66 -25.42 7.81
C SER A 302 -8.98 -24.13 8.27
N ALA A 303 -8.77 -23.98 9.58
CA ALA A 303 -8.07 -22.84 10.14
C ALA A 303 -6.57 -22.81 9.76
N SER A 304 -5.95 -23.99 9.60
CA SER A 304 -4.49 -24.14 9.46
C SER A 304 -4.01 -24.47 8.04
N LEU A 305 -4.92 -24.64 7.08
CA LEU A 305 -4.55 -24.90 5.68
C LEU A 305 -4.39 -23.58 4.90
N PHE A 306 -3.58 -23.68 3.83
CA PHE A 306 -3.21 -22.56 2.96
C PHE A 306 -3.71 -22.80 1.54
N SER A 307 -3.72 -21.75 0.72
CA SER A 307 -3.99 -21.82 -0.73
C SER A 307 -5.34 -22.47 -1.09
N GLY A 308 -6.29 -22.43 -0.16
CA GLY A 308 -7.62 -22.98 -0.31
C GLY A 308 -7.74 -24.51 -0.29
N ALA A 309 -6.70 -25.21 0.17
CA ALA A 309 -6.77 -26.65 0.38
C ALA A 309 -7.91 -27.01 1.36
N GLY A 310 -8.77 -27.95 0.93
CA GLY A 310 -9.90 -28.44 1.72
C GLY A 310 -11.05 -27.44 1.90
N ILE A 311 -11.21 -26.44 1.04
CA ILE A 311 -12.43 -25.61 1.08
C ILE A 311 -13.62 -26.42 0.56
N GLU A 312 -14.76 -26.29 1.22
CA GLU A 312 -16.05 -26.78 0.73
C GLU A 312 -17.06 -25.63 0.68
N GLN A 313 -17.83 -25.57 -0.39
CA GLN A 313 -18.93 -24.61 -0.55
C GLN A 313 -20.23 -25.39 -0.70
N TRP A 314 -21.20 -25.04 0.13
CA TRP A 314 -22.49 -25.72 0.19
C TRP A 314 -23.59 -24.73 -0.12
N LYS A 315 -24.44 -25.04 -1.11
CA LYS A 315 -25.55 -24.19 -1.51
C LYS A 315 -26.81 -24.58 -0.76
N TRP A 316 -27.52 -23.61 -0.18
CA TRP A 316 -28.80 -23.90 0.46
C TRP A 316 -29.92 -24.10 -0.58
N ARG A 317 -30.71 -25.17 -0.39
CA ARG A 317 -31.89 -25.50 -1.19
C ARG A 317 -33.13 -25.37 -0.32
N ALA A 318 -33.72 -24.18 -0.32
CA ALA A 318 -34.86 -23.84 0.54
C ALA A 318 -36.06 -24.80 0.39
N ALA A 319 -36.38 -25.22 -0.84
CA ALA A 319 -37.50 -26.13 -1.10
C ALA A 319 -37.30 -27.52 -0.46
N GLU A 320 -36.06 -27.99 -0.38
CA GLU A 320 -35.71 -29.32 0.12
C GLU A 320 -35.21 -29.30 1.56
N LYS A 321 -34.96 -28.10 2.11
CA LYS A 321 -34.29 -27.86 3.39
C LYS A 321 -32.96 -28.62 3.52
N ARG A 322 -32.16 -28.58 2.43
CA ARG A 322 -30.89 -29.30 2.30
C ARG A 322 -29.77 -28.41 1.80
N TYR A 323 -28.55 -28.81 2.10
CA TYR A 323 -27.32 -28.23 1.57
C TYR A 323 -26.80 -29.10 0.43
N GLU A 324 -26.57 -28.49 -0.73
CA GLU A 324 -26.06 -29.17 -1.92
C GLU A 324 -24.59 -28.83 -2.18
N ARG A 325 -23.78 -29.86 -2.46
CA ARG A 325 -22.40 -29.71 -2.94
C ARG A 325 -22.04 -30.88 -3.85
N ASP A 326 -21.51 -30.59 -5.04
CA ASP A 326 -20.99 -31.59 -5.99
C ASP A 326 -21.96 -32.76 -6.27
N GLY A 327 -23.27 -32.47 -6.31
CA GLY A 327 -24.34 -33.46 -6.52
C GLY A 327 -24.81 -34.18 -5.25
N GLU A 328 -24.18 -33.97 -4.10
CA GLU A 328 -24.63 -34.47 -2.80
C GLU A 328 -25.57 -33.47 -2.12
N CYS A 329 -26.69 -33.95 -1.56
CA CYS A 329 -27.68 -33.14 -0.83
C CYS A 329 -27.86 -33.64 0.62
N LEU A 330 -27.37 -32.87 1.59
CA LEU A 330 -27.37 -33.23 3.00
C LEU A 330 -28.30 -32.35 3.84
N ILE A 331 -28.91 -32.90 4.87
CA ILE A 331 -29.56 -32.09 5.93
C ILE A 331 -28.51 -31.48 6.86
N ALA A 332 -28.92 -30.51 7.69
CA ALA A 332 -28.00 -29.80 8.59
C ALA A 332 -27.19 -30.73 9.51
N GLU A 333 -27.84 -31.75 10.07
CA GLU A 333 -27.22 -32.73 10.97
C GLU A 333 -26.13 -33.55 10.27
N GLU A 334 -26.33 -33.90 9.00
CA GLU A 334 -25.35 -34.65 8.20
C GLU A 334 -24.12 -33.80 7.85
N VAL A 335 -24.34 -32.51 7.53
CA VAL A 335 -23.24 -31.55 7.33
C VAL A 335 -22.42 -31.41 8.62
N ILE A 336 -23.07 -31.25 9.78
CA ILE A 336 -22.39 -31.16 11.08
C ILE A 336 -21.58 -32.43 11.36
N ALA A 337 -22.19 -33.61 11.17
CA ALA A 337 -21.52 -34.89 11.41
C ALA A 337 -20.27 -35.05 10.53
N ARG A 338 -20.35 -34.63 9.26
CA ARG A 338 -19.22 -34.62 8.34
C ARG A 338 -18.10 -33.69 8.79
N VAL A 339 -18.44 -32.46 9.22
CA VAL A 339 -17.44 -31.50 9.73
C VAL A 339 -16.75 -32.03 10.99
N ILE A 340 -17.52 -32.65 11.90
CA ILE A 340 -16.98 -33.32 13.08
C ILE A 340 -15.97 -34.39 12.67
N GLU A 341 -16.33 -35.28 11.76
CA GLU A 341 -15.44 -36.37 11.34
C GLU A 341 -14.19 -35.85 10.63
N ARG A 342 -14.35 -34.84 9.78
CA ARG A 342 -13.24 -34.15 9.13
C ARG A 342 -12.29 -33.52 10.16
N SER A 343 -12.82 -32.95 11.24
CA SER A 343 -12.00 -32.38 12.31
C SER A 343 -11.22 -33.44 13.11
N ARG A 344 -11.65 -34.70 13.12
CA ARG A 344 -10.91 -35.84 13.73
C ARG A 344 -9.81 -36.36 12.82
N THR A 345 -10.15 -36.61 11.57
CA THR A 345 -9.25 -37.25 10.59
C THR A 345 -8.22 -36.27 10.03
N GLY A 346 -8.58 -34.98 9.96
CA GLY A 346 -7.80 -33.96 9.29
C GLY A 346 -7.86 -34.11 7.76
N HIS A 347 -7.36 -33.11 7.05
CA HIS A 347 -7.17 -33.16 5.62
C HIS A 347 -5.91 -33.99 5.29
N ASN A 348 -6.06 -34.99 4.42
CA ASN A 348 -4.99 -35.89 3.97
C ASN A 348 -4.11 -36.48 5.11
N GLY A 349 -4.71 -36.83 6.25
CA GLY A 349 -4.08 -37.71 7.24
C GLY A 349 -3.30 -37.08 8.40
N ASN A 350 -3.49 -35.79 8.73
CA ASN A 350 -3.26 -35.22 10.09
C ASN A 350 -3.42 -33.69 10.17
N ALA A 351 -3.28 -32.97 9.06
CA ALA A 351 -3.30 -31.50 9.04
C ALA A 351 -4.74 -30.95 9.00
N GLY A 352 -4.98 -29.73 9.46
CA GLY A 352 -6.29 -29.09 9.28
C GLY A 352 -7.44 -29.68 10.10
N ARG A 353 -7.13 -30.13 11.33
CA ARG A 353 -8.11 -30.66 12.28
C ARG A 353 -8.98 -29.61 12.95
N THR A 354 -8.64 -28.33 12.81
CA THR A 354 -9.51 -27.22 13.20
C THR A 354 -10.30 -26.78 11.98
N VAL A 355 -11.61 -27.00 11.99
CA VAL A 355 -12.53 -26.72 10.88
C VAL A 355 -13.54 -25.66 11.30
N LEU A 356 -13.76 -24.67 10.43
CA LEU A 356 -14.66 -23.55 10.61
C LEU A 356 -15.82 -23.69 9.64
N ILE A 357 -17.05 -23.51 10.13
CA ILE A 357 -18.26 -23.32 9.31
C ILE A 357 -18.56 -21.82 9.31
N GLN A 358 -18.70 -21.22 8.13
CA GLN A 358 -19.03 -19.81 7.95
C GLN A 358 -20.21 -19.67 7.00
N ILE A 359 -20.93 -18.55 7.07
CA ILE A 359 -21.85 -18.16 5.99
C ILE A 359 -21.01 -17.76 4.78
N ARG A 360 -21.43 -18.17 3.59
CA ARG A 360 -20.76 -17.83 2.34
C ARG A 360 -20.91 -16.34 2.05
N ILE A 361 -19.79 -15.63 2.15
CA ILE A 361 -19.71 -14.20 1.83
C ILE A 361 -19.89 -13.99 0.33
N ARG A 362 -20.62 -12.93 -0.04
CA ARG A 362 -20.89 -12.55 -1.43
C ARG A 362 -20.16 -11.26 -1.77
N ASN A 363 -19.68 -11.18 -3.01
CA ASN A 363 -19.13 -9.94 -3.55
C ASN A 363 -20.22 -8.87 -3.65
N HIS A 364 -19.84 -7.62 -3.43
CA HIS A 364 -20.59 -6.47 -3.88
C HIS A 364 -20.86 -6.57 -5.39
N GLU A 365 -22.02 -6.12 -5.86
CA GLU A 365 -22.48 -6.28 -7.25
C GLU A 365 -21.47 -5.76 -8.29
N ARG A 366 -20.84 -4.60 -8.01
CA ARG A 366 -19.76 -4.03 -8.84
C ARG A 366 -18.52 -4.92 -9.01
N LEU A 367 -18.30 -5.89 -8.12
CA LEU A 367 -17.18 -6.85 -8.22
C LEU A 367 -17.64 -8.23 -8.73
N ALA A 368 -18.94 -8.49 -8.84
CA ALA A 368 -19.46 -9.79 -9.26
C ALA A 368 -18.95 -10.21 -10.64
N GLY A 369 -18.76 -9.25 -11.55
CA GLY A 369 -18.18 -9.47 -12.87
C GLY A 369 -16.75 -10.04 -12.84
N TYR A 370 -16.01 -9.89 -11.73
CA TYR A 370 -14.65 -10.41 -11.60
C TYR A 370 -14.59 -11.82 -11.00
N SER A 371 -15.74 -12.41 -10.66
CA SER A 371 -15.81 -13.77 -10.13
C SER A 371 -17.01 -14.54 -10.67
N PRO A 372 -16.94 -15.01 -11.92
CA PRO A 372 -18.02 -15.80 -12.52
C PRO A 372 -18.36 -17.10 -11.77
N GLY A 373 -17.37 -17.69 -11.07
CA GLY A 373 -17.57 -18.87 -10.21
C GLY A 373 -18.19 -18.56 -8.84
N GLY A 374 -18.31 -17.28 -8.48
CA GLY A 374 -18.86 -16.85 -7.19
C GLY A 374 -17.87 -16.90 -6.03
N ALA A 375 -16.56 -17.08 -6.27
CA ALA A 375 -15.52 -16.87 -5.28
C ALA A 375 -15.49 -15.39 -4.82
N VAL A 376 -15.15 -15.15 -3.56
CA VAL A 376 -14.98 -13.78 -3.07
C VAL A 376 -13.71 -13.18 -3.67
N CYS A 377 -13.82 -12.00 -4.29
CA CYS A 377 -12.67 -11.20 -4.68
C CYS A 377 -12.13 -10.47 -3.45
N THR A 378 -10.82 -10.50 -3.27
CA THR A 378 -10.19 -9.95 -2.07
C THR A 378 -9.42 -8.67 -2.38
N VAL A 379 -9.73 -7.61 -1.65
CA VAL A 379 -8.90 -6.39 -1.62
C VAL A 379 -7.78 -6.62 -0.61
N ARG A 380 -6.56 -6.88 -1.09
CA ARG A 380 -5.37 -6.99 -0.25
C ARG A 380 -4.92 -5.60 0.14
N ILE A 381 -5.00 -5.23 1.42
CA ILE A 381 -4.50 -3.96 1.96
C ILE A 381 -3.32 -4.23 2.88
N VAL A 382 -2.20 -3.54 2.65
CA VAL A 382 -1.03 -3.62 3.52
C VAL A 382 -1.01 -2.40 4.43
N THR A 383 -0.93 -2.63 5.74
CA THR A 383 -0.63 -1.60 6.73
C THR A 383 0.69 -1.88 7.43
N ALA A 384 1.38 -0.82 7.87
CA ALA A 384 2.60 -0.94 8.68
C ALA A 384 2.72 0.21 9.68
N ARG A 385 3.47 0.01 10.77
CA ARG A 385 3.69 1.04 11.80
C ARG A 385 5.15 1.15 12.22
N PRO A 386 5.67 2.34 12.55
CA PRO A 386 6.86 2.46 13.39
C PRO A 386 6.62 1.79 14.76
N LYS A 387 7.68 1.32 15.41
CA LYS A 387 7.58 0.75 16.75
C LYS A 387 7.08 1.83 17.73
N GLY A 388 5.93 1.60 18.35
CA GLY A 388 5.27 2.56 19.23
C GLY A 388 4.57 3.75 18.55
N GLY A 389 4.62 3.86 17.21
CA GLY A 389 3.88 4.87 16.43
C GLY A 389 2.65 4.29 15.76
N GLU A 390 1.77 5.09 15.16
CA GLU A 390 0.49 4.62 14.58
C GLU A 390 0.64 3.78 13.29
N PRO A 391 -0.31 2.87 13.00
CA PRO A 391 -0.36 2.16 11.73
C PRO A 391 -0.80 3.05 10.58
N GLU A 392 -0.17 2.86 9.43
CA GLU A 392 -0.41 3.60 8.21
C GLU A 392 -0.68 2.63 7.04
N PHE A 393 -1.48 3.08 6.08
CA PHE A 393 -1.64 2.41 4.80
C PHE A 393 -0.34 2.44 3.98
N ILE A 394 0.02 1.31 3.35
CA ILE A 394 1.22 1.19 2.51
C ILE A 394 0.85 0.99 1.04
N SER A 395 -0.07 0.08 0.76
CA SER A 395 -0.42 -0.31 -0.61
C SER A 395 -1.65 -1.20 -0.63
N ALA A 396 -2.33 -1.30 -1.78
CA ALA A 396 -3.39 -2.27 -1.97
C ALA A 396 -3.47 -2.81 -3.39
N ALA A 397 -4.01 -4.02 -3.54
CA ALA A 397 -4.33 -4.62 -4.83
C ALA A 397 -5.61 -5.46 -4.71
N LEU A 398 -6.42 -5.46 -5.77
CA LEU A 398 -7.56 -6.36 -5.89
C LEU A 398 -7.06 -7.69 -6.45
N ARG A 399 -7.33 -8.79 -5.74
CA ARG A 399 -7.11 -10.16 -6.19
C ARG A 399 -8.41 -10.74 -6.72
N MET A 400 -8.31 -11.41 -7.86
CA MET A 400 -9.45 -11.99 -8.56
C MET A 400 -9.07 -13.38 -9.08
N PRO A 401 -10.01 -14.32 -9.14
CA PRO A 401 -9.79 -15.56 -9.88
C PRO A 401 -9.55 -15.24 -11.36
N SER A 402 -8.72 -16.03 -12.06
CA SER A 402 -8.46 -15.87 -13.51
C SER A 402 -9.18 -16.90 -14.37
N ILE A 403 -9.74 -17.90 -13.71
CA ILE A 403 -10.54 -19.01 -14.25
C ILE A 403 -11.79 -19.13 -13.37
N ALA A 404 -12.77 -19.93 -13.78
CA ALA A 404 -13.87 -20.29 -12.90
C ALA A 404 -13.26 -21.11 -11.76
N SER A 405 -13.15 -20.50 -10.59
CA SER A 405 -12.47 -21.05 -9.42
C SER A 405 -13.23 -20.60 -8.19
N ASP A 406 -13.20 -21.47 -7.19
CA ASP A 406 -13.76 -21.25 -5.86
C ASP A 406 -12.86 -20.36 -4.97
N ILE A 407 -11.64 -20.07 -5.42
CA ILE A 407 -10.62 -19.31 -4.68
C ILE A 407 -9.93 -18.28 -5.61
N ASP A 408 -9.61 -17.10 -5.09
CA ASP A 408 -8.89 -16.01 -5.77
C ASP A 408 -7.36 -16.05 -5.52
N ASN A 409 -6.77 -17.25 -5.59
CA ASN A 409 -5.36 -17.44 -5.28
C ASN A 409 -4.45 -16.91 -6.41
N PHE A 410 -3.84 -15.76 -6.18
CA PHE A 410 -2.90 -15.14 -7.13
C PHE A 410 -1.71 -16.07 -7.45
N GLY A 411 -1.18 -16.78 -6.45
CA GLY A 411 -0.08 -17.73 -6.62
C GLY A 411 -0.45 -18.99 -7.41
N ALA A 412 -1.74 -19.29 -7.57
CA ALA A 412 -2.25 -20.40 -8.39
C ALA A 412 -2.74 -19.94 -9.77
N GLY A 413 -2.33 -18.75 -10.21
CA GLY A 413 -2.66 -18.21 -11.54
C GLY A 413 -3.76 -17.15 -11.56
N GLY A 414 -4.24 -16.66 -10.40
CA GLY A 414 -5.19 -15.55 -10.30
C GLY A 414 -4.68 -14.22 -10.87
N LEU A 415 -5.57 -13.23 -10.96
CA LEU A 415 -5.27 -11.87 -11.39
C LEU A 415 -5.05 -10.95 -10.18
N ALA A 416 -4.17 -9.96 -10.32
CA ALA A 416 -4.03 -8.87 -9.36
C ALA A 416 -4.03 -7.52 -10.08
N ALA A 417 -4.93 -6.61 -9.69
CA ALA A 417 -5.01 -5.24 -10.18
C ALA A 417 -4.51 -4.26 -9.10
N PRO A 418 -3.63 -3.30 -9.44
CA PRO A 418 -3.25 -2.26 -8.50
C PRO A 418 -4.45 -1.36 -8.21
N ILE A 419 -4.56 -0.87 -6.98
CA ILE A 419 -5.56 0.11 -6.57
C ILE A 419 -4.86 1.42 -6.26
N ASP A 420 -5.28 2.51 -6.89
CA ASP A 420 -4.83 3.85 -6.55
C ASP A 420 -5.24 4.22 -5.12
N ALA A 421 -4.27 4.69 -4.33
CA ALA A 421 -4.43 4.84 -2.89
C ALA A 421 -5.47 5.91 -2.51
N ASP A 422 -5.56 6.97 -3.30
CA ASP A 422 -6.39 8.13 -2.99
C ASP A 422 -7.79 7.98 -3.57
N THR A 423 -7.90 7.41 -4.76
CA THR A 423 -9.17 7.33 -5.50
C THR A 423 -9.86 5.97 -5.43
N GLY A 424 -9.13 4.89 -5.13
CA GLY A 424 -9.67 3.53 -5.20
C GLY A 424 -9.85 2.99 -6.62
N VAL A 425 -9.34 3.72 -7.63
CA VAL A 425 -9.39 3.33 -9.04
C VAL A 425 -8.42 2.17 -9.30
N LEU A 426 -8.92 1.14 -9.98
CA LEU A 426 -8.15 -0.01 -10.45
C LEU A 426 -7.34 0.36 -11.68
N GLY A 427 -6.08 -0.08 -11.71
CA GLY A 427 -5.30 -0.15 -12.95
C GLY A 427 -5.46 -1.51 -13.63
N ALA A 428 -4.81 -1.67 -14.78
CA ALA A 428 -4.76 -2.95 -15.48
C ALA A 428 -4.22 -4.08 -14.58
N ALA A 429 -4.91 -5.23 -14.61
CA ALA A 429 -4.52 -6.40 -13.84
C ALA A 429 -3.31 -7.11 -14.45
N LEU A 430 -2.64 -7.91 -13.64
CA LEU A 430 -1.56 -8.79 -14.05
C LEU A 430 -1.94 -10.23 -13.81
N LYS A 431 -1.58 -11.10 -14.77
CA LYS A 431 -1.60 -12.55 -14.60
C LYS A 431 -0.19 -13.06 -14.30
N LEU A 432 -0.08 -13.98 -13.35
CA LEU A 432 1.19 -14.59 -12.97
C LEU A 432 1.53 -15.81 -13.86
N TYR A 433 2.83 -16.08 -14.00
CA TYR A 433 3.50 -17.31 -14.48
C TYR A 433 3.77 -17.56 -15.97
N LEU A 434 3.07 -16.98 -16.94
CA LEU A 434 3.37 -17.34 -18.34
C LEU A 434 3.50 -16.15 -19.28
N GLU A 435 2.64 -15.14 -19.17
CA GLU A 435 2.74 -13.92 -19.98
C GLU A 435 2.25 -12.75 -19.13
N ARG A 436 3.09 -11.72 -18.99
CA ARG A 436 2.74 -10.53 -18.22
C ARG A 436 2.04 -9.53 -19.14
N VAL A 437 0.82 -9.90 -19.54
CA VAL A 437 -0.08 -9.04 -20.32
C VAL A 437 -0.85 -8.16 -19.34
N ASP A 438 -0.91 -6.86 -19.62
CA ASP A 438 -1.79 -5.96 -18.90
C ASP A 438 -3.23 -6.34 -19.26
N VAL A 439 -3.95 -6.89 -18.28
CA VAL A 439 -5.32 -7.37 -18.43
C VAL A 439 -6.27 -6.26 -18.05
N LYS A 440 -6.78 -5.55 -19.05
CA LYS A 440 -7.75 -4.45 -18.85
C LYS A 440 -9.18 -4.92 -18.62
N SER A 441 -9.50 -6.16 -19.00
CA SER A 441 -10.81 -6.78 -18.79
C SER A 441 -10.67 -8.21 -18.31
N HIS A 442 -11.56 -8.65 -17.42
CA HIS A 442 -11.54 -9.98 -16.85
C HIS A 442 -11.72 -11.06 -17.94
N PRO A 443 -10.83 -12.07 -18.01
CA PRO A 443 -10.70 -12.95 -19.18
C PRO A 443 -11.91 -13.87 -19.42
N LEU A 444 -12.74 -14.13 -18.41
CA LEU A 444 -13.92 -14.98 -18.55
C LEU A 444 -15.22 -14.21 -18.76
N SER A 445 -15.37 -13.06 -18.12
CA SER A 445 -16.63 -12.31 -18.11
C SER A 445 -16.60 -11.10 -19.04
N GLY A 446 -15.43 -10.68 -19.50
CA GLY A 446 -15.25 -9.44 -20.24
C GLY A 446 -15.41 -8.16 -19.40
N ALA A 447 -15.67 -8.28 -18.10
CA ALA A 447 -15.85 -7.12 -17.22
C ALA A 447 -14.61 -6.23 -17.23
N ALA A 448 -14.78 -4.93 -17.51
CA ALA A 448 -13.67 -3.97 -17.48
C ALA A 448 -13.05 -3.94 -16.07
N ILE A 449 -11.72 -3.94 -15.98
CA ILE A 449 -10.97 -3.84 -14.73
C ILE A 449 -10.36 -2.44 -14.62
N ASP A 450 -9.61 -2.04 -15.66
CA ASP A 450 -8.88 -0.77 -15.69
C ASP A 450 -9.85 0.43 -15.68
N GLY A 451 -9.64 1.36 -14.74
CA GLY A 451 -10.49 2.54 -14.54
C GLY A 451 -11.69 2.35 -13.60
N ASN A 452 -12.00 1.12 -13.16
CA ASN A 452 -13.12 0.89 -12.23
C ASN A 452 -12.75 1.20 -10.78
N VAL A 453 -13.72 1.66 -9.98
CA VAL A 453 -13.50 2.03 -8.58
C VAL A 453 -13.95 0.93 -7.62
N ILE A 454 -13.11 0.60 -6.64
CA ILE A 454 -13.47 -0.31 -5.53
C ILE A 454 -14.60 0.30 -4.69
N PRO A 455 -15.74 -0.39 -4.51
CA PRO A 455 -16.80 0.09 -3.63
C PRO A 455 -16.30 0.23 -2.19
N PHE A 456 -16.79 1.24 -1.48
CA PHE A 456 -16.42 1.51 -0.08
C PHE A 456 -14.91 1.68 0.16
N TRP A 457 -14.14 2.13 -0.83
CA TRP A 457 -12.67 2.17 -0.76
C TRP A 457 -12.12 2.81 0.52
N GLN A 458 -12.63 3.98 0.91
CA GLN A 458 -12.18 4.66 2.11
C GLN A 458 -12.48 3.86 3.39
N ALA A 459 -13.67 3.24 3.48
CA ALA A 459 -14.04 2.38 4.60
C ALA A 459 -13.15 1.11 4.65
N CYS A 460 -12.74 0.54 3.52
CA CYS A 460 -11.76 -0.56 3.50
C CYS A 460 -10.43 -0.17 4.13
N ARG A 461 -9.93 1.04 3.82
CA ARG A 461 -8.67 1.55 4.39
C ARG A 461 -8.79 1.79 5.89
N GLU A 462 -9.86 2.45 6.31
CA GLU A 462 -10.15 2.76 7.71
C GLU A 462 -10.33 1.49 8.54
N LEU A 463 -11.01 0.47 8.01
CA LEU A 463 -11.16 -0.84 8.64
C LEU A 463 -9.80 -1.47 8.93
N CYS A 464 -8.89 -1.53 7.95
CA CYS A 464 -7.57 -2.14 8.11
C CYS A 464 -6.67 -1.37 9.07
N VAL A 465 -6.66 -0.04 9.01
CA VAL A 465 -5.87 0.81 9.92
C VAL A 465 -6.39 0.66 11.35
N SER A 466 -7.71 0.75 11.55
CA SER A 466 -8.35 0.62 12.86
C SER A 466 -8.16 -0.78 13.45
N ALA A 467 -8.21 -1.83 12.62
CA ALA A 467 -7.90 -3.18 13.04
C ALA A 467 -6.44 -3.32 13.46
N HIS A 468 -5.49 -2.77 12.69
CA HIS A 468 -4.06 -2.81 13.02
C HIS A 468 -3.75 -2.07 14.34
N GLN A 469 -4.48 -1.02 14.68
CA GLN A 469 -4.32 -0.33 15.97
C GLN A 469 -4.55 -1.26 17.18
N LYS A 470 -5.37 -2.31 17.05
CA LYS A 470 -5.65 -3.27 18.12
C LYS A 470 -4.52 -4.30 18.35
N PHE A 471 -3.49 -4.30 17.50
CA PHE A 471 -2.34 -5.21 17.58
C PHE A 471 -1.01 -4.43 17.55
N PRO A 472 -0.71 -3.64 18.60
CA PRO A 472 0.41 -2.70 18.61
C PRO A 472 1.81 -3.33 18.55
N THR A 473 1.92 -4.62 18.83
CA THR A 473 3.19 -5.34 18.79
C THR A 473 3.48 -5.98 17.43
N VAL A 474 2.63 -5.75 16.43
CA VAL A 474 2.77 -6.26 15.06
C VAL A 474 3.24 -5.13 14.13
N PHE A 475 4.37 -5.34 13.46
CA PHE A 475 4.97 -4.34 12.57
C PHE A 475 4.07 -4.02 11.37
N SER A 476 3.66 -5.04 10.62
CA SER A 476 2.89 -4.89 9.39
C SER A 476 1.91 -6.03 9.21
N VAL A 477 0.83 -5.79 8.49
CA VAL A 477 -0.19 -6.81 8.18
C VAL A 477 -0.67 -6.62 6.74
N GLY A 478 -0.70 -7.72 5.98
CA GLY A 478 -1.45 -7.81 4.74
C GLY A 478 -2.86 -8.33 5.00
N TRP A 479 -3.82 -7.42 5.09
CA TRP A 479 -5.25 -7.68 5.31
C TRP A 479 -5.93 -8.14 4.03
N ASP A 480 -6.70 -9.21 4.13
CA ASP A 480 -7.61 -9.66 3.10
C ASP A 480 -9.02 -9.13 3.41
N VAL A 481 -9.52 -8.23 2.58
CA VAL A 481 -10.83 -7.58 2.77
C VAL A 481 -11.80 -8.09 1.71
N ALA A 482 -12.97 -8.56 2.14
CA ALA A 482 -14.12 -8.75 1.26
C ALA A 482 -14.94 -7.46 1.22
N VAL A 483 -15.36 -7.06 0.03
CA VAL A 483 -16.30 -5.96 -0.15
C VAL A 483 -17.66 -6.55 -0.48
N THR A 484 -18.59 -6.49 0.47
CA THR A 484 -19.96 -7.05 0.33
C THR A 484 -20.98 -5.95 0.03
N PRO A 485 -22.24 -6.28 -0.30
CA PRO A 485 -23.30 -5.28 -0.41
C PRO A 485 -23.50 -4.43 0.85
N GLU A 486 -23.28 -5.00 2.02
CA GLU A 486 -23.45 -4.36 3.33
C GLU A 486 -22.22 -3.55 3.78
N GLY A 487 -21.06 -3.78 3.16
CA GLY A 487 -19.82 -3.06 3.45
C GLY A 487 -18.58 -3.95 3.47
N PRO A 488 -17.41 -3.38 3.81
CA PRO A 488 -16.18 -4.15 3.91
C PRO A 488 -16.09 -4.95 5.21
N LEU A 489 -15.55 -6.16 5.13
CA LEU A 489 -15.21 -6.99 6.29
C LEU A 489 -13.87 -7.69 6.10
N LEU A 490 -13.20 -8.01 7.20
CA LEU A 490 -11.94 -8.74 7.19
C LEU A 490 -12.16 -10.24 7.02
N LEU A 491 -11.51 -10.83 6.02
CA LEU A 491 -11.44 -12.28 5.83
C LEU A 491 -10.30 -12.89 6.63
N GLU A 492 -9.10 -12.36 6.45
CA GLU A 492 -7.84 -12.90 7.00
C GLU A 492 -6.83 -11.77 7.25
N ALA A 493 -5.93 -11.99 8.21
CA ALA A 493 -4.81 -11.11 8.50
C ALA A 493 -3.50 -11.88 8.25
N ASN A 494 -2.55 -11.25 7.54
CA ASN A 494 -1.27 -11.89 7.23
C ASN A 494 -0.11 -11.01 7.72
N PRO A 495 0.34 -11.16 8.99
CA PRO A 495 1.52 -10.49 9.51
C PRO A 495 2.79 -10.73 8.69
N ILE A 496 2.90 -11.94 8.12
CA ILE A 496 3.93 -12.30 7.14
C ILE A 496 3.25 -12.42 5.78
N TRP A 497 3.42 -11.43 4.93
CA TRP A 497 2.72 -11.31 3.65
C TRP A 497 3.71 -11.29 2.48
N GLY A 498 3.25 -11.74 1.32
CA GLY A 498 4.07 -11.77 0.10
C GLY A 498 4.29 -10.36 -0.45
N ILE A 499 5.54 -9.91 -0.42
CA ILE A 499 5.95 -8.57 -0.84
C ILE A 499 5.91 -8.44 -2.37
N GLU A 500 6.20 -9.52 -3.08
CA GLU A 500 6.29 -9.59 -4.52
C GLU A 500 4.98 -9.21 -5.20
N VAL A 501 3.84 -9.77 -4.75
CA VAL A 501 2.52 -9.52 -5.35
C VAL A 501 2.19 -8.03 -5.37
N THR A 502 2.50 -7.34 -4.28
CA THR A 502 2.29 -5.90 -4.12
C THR A 502 3.14 -5.10 -5.10
N GLN A 503 4.43 -5.42 -5.18
CA GLN A 503 5.37 -4.74 -6.08
C GLN A 503 5.06 -5.04 -7.55
N MET A 504 4.57 -6.25 -7.82
CA MET A 504 4.17 -6.67 -9.15
C MET A 504 2.93 -5.92 -9.60
N ALA A 505 1.82 -5.99 -8.85
CA ALA A 505 0.54 -5.37 -9.22
C ALA A 505 0.71 -3.89 -9.58
N HIS A 506 1.44 -3.13 -8.75
CA HIS A 506 1.71 -1.72 -9.01
C HIS A 506 2.77 -1.46 -10.06
N GLY A 507 3.64 -2.43 -10.33
CA GLY A 507 4.89 -2.20 -11.04
C GLY A 507 5.82 -1.21 -10.32
N LYS A 508 5.57 -0.92 -9.04
CA LYS A 508 6.31 0.04 -8.22
C LYS A 508 7.02 -0.70 -7.09
N PRO A 509 8.31 -0.43 -6.87
CA PRO A 509 9.07 -1.06 -5.80
C PRO A 509 8.67 -0.54 -4.41
N LEU A 510 8.65 -1.43 -3.41
CA LEU A 510 8.37 -1.04 -2.02
C LEU A 510 9.49 -0.19 -1.39
N GLY A 511 10.71 -0.24 -1.94
CA GLY A 511 11.82 0.61 -1.51
C GLY A 511 11.54 2.11 -1.66
N LEU A 512 10.59 2.50 -2.51
CA LEU A 512 10.15 3.89 -2.66
C LEU A 512 9.08 4.31 -1.65
N THR A 513 8.52 3.38 -0.88
CA THR A 513 7.51 3.68 0.14
C THR A 513 8.14 4.08 1.47
N ARG A 514 7.32 4.44 2.46
CA ARG A 514 7.77 4.67 3.84
C ARG A 514 8.14 3.38 4.59
N LEU A 515 7.77 2.21 4.06
CA LEU A 515 7.92 0.92 4.72
C LEU A 515 9.36 0.65 5.22
N PRO A 516 10.44 0.87 4.44
CA PRO A 516 11.80 0.64 4.93
C PRO A 516 12.22 1.53 6.10
N LYS A 517 11.71 2.77 6.16
CA LYS A 517 11.97 3.69 7.28
C LYS A 517 11.27 3.22 8.55
N MET A 518 10.06 2.66 8.43
CA MET A 518 9.30 2.12 9.57
C MET A 518 9.99 0.89 10.16
N VAL A 519 10.45 -0.06 9.32
CA VAL A 519 11.17 -1.27 9.77
C VAL A 519 12.38 -0.95 10.64
N ARG A 520 13.10 0.14 10.35
CA ARG A 520 14.29 0.54 11.11
C ARG A 520 14.03 0.55 12.62
N THR A 521 12.89 1.11 13.03
CA THR A 521 12.50 1.22 14.45
C THR A 521 12.20 -0.12 15.13
N TRP A 522 11.99 -1.19 14.36
CA TRP A 522 11.77 -2.55 14.86
C TRP A 522 13.04 -3.39 14.95
N VAL A 523 14.08 -3.02 14.19
CA VAL A 523 15.36 -3.75 14.13
C VAL A 523 16.42 -3.15 15.06
N ASP A 524 16.42 -1.82 15.21
CA ASP A 524 17.27 -1.12 16.18
C ASP A 524 16.98 -1.62 17.59
#